data_AF-A0A3A8KWC5-F1
#
_entry.id   AF-A0A3A8KWC5-F1
#
_cell.length_a   1.000
_cell.length_b   1.000
_cell.length_c   1.000
_cell.angle_alpha   90.00
_cell.angle_beta   90.00
_cell.angle_gamma   90.00
#
_symmetry.space_group_name_H-M   'P 1'
#
loop_
_entity.id
_entity.type
_entity.pdbx_description
1 polymer ?
#
loop_
_entity_poly.entity_id
_entity_poly.type
_entity_poly.pdbx_seq_one_letter_code
_entity_poly.pdbx_strand_id
1 'polypeptide(L)' 'MQAQNHLNPTTDAVVANQCPLCSQQVVAANRMVGEVLSCDGCSAELEVVGVNPLRLEEAPEVEEDWGE' A
#
# COMPACT_ATOMS: atom_id res chain seq x y z
N MET A 1 -5.99 -24.07 23.11
CA MET A 1 -5.50 -22.69 23.29
C MET A 1 -4.88 -22.26 21.97
N GLN A 2 -5.57 -21.34 21.29
CA GLN A 2 -5.21 -20.58 20.08
C GLN A 2 -4.38 -21.32 19.00
N ALA A 3 -5.09 -22.04 18.12
CA ALA A 3 -4.54 -22.42 16.82
C ALA A 3 -4.47 -21.13 15.98
N GLN A 4 -3.24 -20.68 15.79
CA GLN A 4 -2.90 -19.43 15.13
C GLN A 4 -3.23 -19.59 13.65
N ASN A 5 -4.15 -18.75 13.18
CA ASN A 5 -4.64 -18.71 11.81
C ASN A 5 -3.47 -18.26 10.91
N HIS A 6 -2.63 -19.21 10.49
CA HIS A 6 -1.56 -18.99 9.53
C HIS A 6 -2.19 -18.60 8.19
N LEU A 7 -2.42 -17.30 8.01
CA LEU A 7 -2.69 -16.70 6.71
C LEU A 7 -1.41 -16.91 5.89
N ASN A 8 -1.34 -18.01 5.13
CA ASN A 8 -0.33 -18.19 4.10
C ASN A 8 -0.68 -17.24 2.95
N PRO A 9 0.03 -16.12 2.76
CA PRO A 9 -0.16 -15.31 1.57
C PRO A 9 0.67 -16.01 0.50
N THR A 10 0.05 -16.96 -0.21
CA THR A 10 0.60 -17.42 -1.49
C THR A 10 0.87 -16.19 -2.35
N THR A 11 2.02 -16.21 -3.01
CA THR A 11 2.83 -15.14 -3.61
C THR A 11 2.16 -14.27 -4.69
N ASP A 12 0.83 -14.20 -4.73
CA ASP A 12 0.02 -13.39 -5.66
C ASP A 12 -1.25 -12.84 -4.96
N ALA A 13 -1.16 -12.55 -3.66
CA ALA A 13 -2.33 -12.10 -2.90
C ALA A 13 -2.68 -10.66 -3.31
N VAL A 14 -3.78 -10.52 -4.05
CA VAL A 14 -4.46 -9.23 -4.21
C VAL A 14 -4.90 -8.77 -2.82
N VAL A 15 -4.27 -7.71 -2.32
CA VAL A 15 -4.58 -7.10 -1.03
C VAL A 15 -5.31 -5.78 -1.25
N ALA A 16 -6.15 -5.39 -0.30
CA ALA A 16 -6.90 -4.15 -0.39
C ALA A 16 -6.88 -3.42 0.95
N ASN A 17 -6.79 -2.09 0.89
CA ASN A 17 -6.91 -1.21 2.05
C ASN A 17 -7.52 0.13 1.60
N GLN A 18 -7.95 0.96 2.55
CA GLN A 18 -8.52 2.27 2.26
C GLN A 18 -7.42 3.31 2.10
N CYS A 19 -7.61 4.24 1.15
CA CYS A 19 -6.79 5.43 1.05
C CYS A 19 -6.92 6.26 2.34
N PRO A 20 -5.81 6.66 2.98
CA PRO A 20 -5.86 7.43 4.22
C PRO A 20 -6.43 8.86 4.04
N LEU A 21 -6.47 9.38 2.81
CA LEU A 21 -6.89 10.75 2.50
C LEU A 21 -8.37 10.87 2.13
N CYS A 22 -8.92 9.90 1.40
CA CYS A 22 -10.31 9.94 0.92
C CYS A 22 -11.15 8.71 1.29
N SER A 23 -10.57 7.74 2.01
CA SER A 23 -11.22 6.47 2.40
C SER A 23 -11.68 5.58 1.24
N GLN A 24 -11.30 5.91 -0.01
CA GLN A 24 -11.60 5.07 -1.18
C GLN A 24 -10.88 3.72 -1.07
N GLN A 25 -11.51 2.65 -1.55
CA GLN A 25 -10.88 1.33 -1.57
C GLN A 25 -9.74 1.30 -2.61
N VAL A 26 -8.54 0.98 -2.15
CA VAL A 26 -7.35 0.78 -2.98
C VAL A 26 -7.06 -0.71 -3.03
N VAL A 27 -7.10 -1.28 -4.23
CA VAL A 27 -6.78 -2.69 -4.49
C VAL A 27 -5.42 -2.77 -5.14
N ALA A 28 -4.52 -3.53 -4.54
CA ALA A 28 -3.13 -3.60 -4.96
C ALA A 28 -2.68 -5.08 -4.97
N ALA A 29 -2.17 -5.53 -6.11
CA ALA A 29 -1.64 -6.88 -6.28
C ALA A 29 -0.12 -6.79 -6.45
N ASN A 30 0.61 -7.74 -5.84
CA ASN A 30 2.07 -7.86 -6.01
C ASN A 30 2.85 -6.57 -5.73
N ARG A 31 2.38 -5.75 -4.78
CA ARG A 31 3.07 -4.52 -4.41
C ARG A 31 4.30 -4.79 -3.55
N MET A 32 5.22 -3.84 -3.57
CA MET A 32 6.42 -3.82 -2.72
C MET A 32 6.42 -2.61 -1.80
N VAL A 33 7.06 -2.73 -0.63
CA VAL A 33 7.26 -1.58 0.26
C VAL A 33 8.16 -0.55 -0.43
N GLY A 34 7.80 0.73 -0.35
CA GLY A 34 8.45 1.83 -1.06
C GLY A 34 7.90 2.10 -2.46
N GLU A 35 6.92 1.30 -2.91
CA GLU A 35 6.27 1.53 -4.19
C GLU A 35 5.22 2.65 -4.07
N VAL A 36 5.23 3.59 -5.01
CA VAL A 36 4.24 4.68 -5.07
C VAL A 36 3.13 4.32 -6.07
N LEU A 37 1.87 4.54 -5.69
CA LEU A 37 0.69 4.37 -6.52
C LEU A 37 -0.27 5.55 -6.36
N SER A 38 -1.08 5.82 -7.38
CA SER A 38 -2.08 6.88 -7.33
C SER A 38 -3.44 6.35 -6.84
N CYS A 39 -4.14 7.13 -6.03
CA CYS A 39 -5.50 6.84 -5.61
C CYS A 39 -6.53 7.31 -6.66
N ASP A 40 -7.37 6.40 -7.17
CA ASP A 40 -8.43 6.75 -8.14
C ASP A 40 -9.52 7.67 -7.55
N GLY A 41 -9.61 7.79 -6.22
CA GLY A 41 -10.63 8.61 -5.55
C GLY A 41 -10.25 10.08 -5.38
N CYS A 42 -9.00 10.37 -5.02
CA CYS A 42 -8.53 11.73 -4.75
C CYS A 42 -7.31 12.14 -5.57
N SER A 43 -6.80 11.27 -6.45
CA SER A 43 -5.58 11.47 -7.23
C SER A 43 -4.31 11.71 -6.42
N ALA A 44 -4.33 11.45 -5.11
CA ALA A 44 -3.15 11.55 -4.27
C ALA A 44 -2.17 10.40 -4.55
N GLU A 45 -0.88 10.70 -4.42
CA GLU A 45 0.18 9.71 -4.47
C GLU A 45 0.30 9.03 -3.09
N LEU A 46 0.26 7.71 -3.09
CA LEU A 46 0.32 6.87 -1.90
C LEU A 46 1.53 5.95 -1.98
N GLU A 47 2.30 5.88 -0.91
CA GLU A 47 3.40 4.93 -0.77
C GLU A 47 2.93 3.66 -0.04
N VAL A 48 3.36 2.50 -0.53
CA VAL A 48 3.15 1.21 0.14
C VAL A 48 4.15 1.08 1.29
N VAL A 49 3.65 1.07 2.52
CA VAL A 49 4.46 0.88 3.73
C VAL A 49 4.26 -0.49 4.39
N GLY A 50 3.55 -1.39 3.71
CA GLY A 50 3.34 -2.77 4.13
C GLY A 50 2.43 -3.54 3.15
N VAL A 51 2.62 -4.86 3.03
CA VAL A 51 1.93 -5.70 2.02
C VAL A 51 1.21 -6.92 2.61
N ASN A 52 1.28 -7.14 3.92
CA ASN A 52 0.56 -8.20 4.62
C ASN A 52 0.32 -7.81 6.10
N PRO A 53 -0.72 -7.01 6.42
CA PRO A 53 -1.73 -6.44 5.51
C PRO A 53 -1.20 -5.26 4.68
N LEU A 54 -1.91 -4.90 3.60
CA LEU A 54 -1.61 -3.69 2.82
C LEU A 54 -1.70 -2.46 3.71
N ARG A 55 -0.66 -1.62 3.73
CA ARG A 55 -0.65 -0.33 4.41
C ARG A 55 -0.19 0.74 3.43
N LEU A 56 -0.88 1.87 3.46
CA LEU A 56 -0.69 2.99 2.55
C LEU A 56 -0.54 4.25 3.39
N GLU A 57 0.43 5.08 3.04
CA GLU A 57 0.62 6.43 3.56
C GLU A 57 0.68 7.41 2.38
N GLU A 58 0.49 8.70 2.62
CA GLU A 58 0.72 9.72 1.59
C GLU A 58 2.19 9.69 1.20
N ALA A 59 2.47 9.59 -0.10
CA ALA A 59 3.86 9.60 -0.58
C ALA A 59 4.50 10.95 -0.19
N PRO A 60 5.76 10.95 0.29
CA PRO A 60 6.43 12.19 0.63
C PRO A 60 6.54 13.07 -0.63
N GLU A 61 6.38 14.38 -0.45
CA GLU A 61 6.77 15.32 -1.49
C GLU A 61 8.24 15.04 -1.82
N VAL A 62 8.48 14.72 -3.08
CA VAL A 62 9.82 14.65 -3.63
C VAL A 62 10.51 15.97 -3.33
N GLU A 63 11.43 15.99 -2.37
CA GLU A 63 12.46 17.03 -2.38
C GLU A 63 13.22 16.80 -3.68
N GLU A 64 13.23 17.79 -4.57
CA GLU A 64 13.97 17.77 -5.84
C GLU A 64 15.48 17.77 -5.60
N ASP A 65 15.96 16.69 -5.00
CA ASP A 65 17.34 16.28 -4.84
C ASP A 65 17.37 14.74 -4.82
N TRP A 66 16.69 14.13 -5.80
CA TRP A 66 16.93 12.73 -6.18
C TRP A 66 18.34 12.61 -6.77
N GLY A 67 19.38 12.87 -5.96
CA GLY A 67 20.80 12.61 -6.19
C GLY A 67 21.36 13.02 -7.55
N GLU A 68 22.22 14.03 -7.54
CA GLU A 68 23.29 14.18 -8.56
C GLU A 68 24.03 12.86 -8.88
#